data_AF-A0A814VB37-F1
#
_entry.id   AF-A0A814VB37-F1
#
_cell.length_a   1.000
_cell.length_b   1.000
_cell.length_c   1.000
_cell.angle_alpha   90.00
_cell.angle_beta   90.00
_cell.angle_gamma   90.00
#
_symmetry.space_group_name_H-M   'P 1'
#
loop_
_entity.id
_entity.type
_entity.pdbx_description
1 polymer ?
#
loop_
_entity_poly.entity_id
_entity_poly.type
_entity_poly.pdbx_seq_one_letter_code
_entity_poly.pdbx_strand_id
1 'polypeptide(L)'
;MITKLNIPCQWGGHLAGVLLKNQGTIASGKTTKKFIGIHGWADNLNSLLPLAEKMLDRHPDYEIYLYDQPGHGFSDHLPKGIEYSYGENLRNLRTVIQTLAWNKETFSIVGHCHGAHVALAYAAAYPEEISCLVALDALIGSEKSTNSFWKTVASRIDKNIEHYNQPSKIHKKELTYENAIEIIKSTRNGIDDKSAALLVERSVQRDKHNQLYFTPDEVLRNLIIMPISKSMAEEAVEQIQASLLYIGTTKPQWPSHRNLFQLLKQHNPNRISMIITKFDVQCIWGGTLVGVLLKNDATATADYGKKTIKIIGIHGWLDNLNSLLPLATQLIERHPNYEIYLYDRAGHGFSSHIPKGFEYSGTHNTQDLRTVILSLGWNKEKFAIIGHSYGASLGIVYASTYPDEVICDVAIDAVPRSECSSENYSQIYASRIDDSLAFHSKPARTFEADLTFDKALELTKITRTGISDEAARLLTERLVRRDTNNKLHFTRDEALKILPLIPFTNNMFENMLERMKASILFIGATKPQWPTPQKSIDLLKEQNPNFEMVLIDGPHHLHMTHTNEVLVPIEKHFNKYLK
;
A
#
# COMPACT_ATOMS: atom_id res chain seq x y z
N MET A 1 -17.67 -16.01 -1.57
CA MET A 1 -19.02 -16.09 -0.99
C MET A 1 -19.07 -15.16 0.21
N ILE A 2 -20.11 -14.33 0.30
CA ILE A 2 -20.37 -13.48 1.47
C ILE A 2 -21.61 -14.03 2.15
N THR A 3 -21.46 -14.55 3.36
CA THR A 3 -22.58 -15.08 4.16
C THR A 3 -22.87 -14.11 5.28
N LYS A 4 -24.10 -13.59 5.34
CA LYS A 4 -24.55 -12.80 6.50
C LYS A 4 -24.65 -13.73 7.71
N LEU A 5 -24.03 -13.33 8.81
CA LEU A 5 -24.05 -14.06 10.06
C LEU A 5 -24.25 -13.06 11.18
N ASN A 6 -25.34 -13.22 11.93
CA ASN A 6 -25.67 -12.38 13.06
C ASN A 6 -25.38 -13.14 14.33
N ILE A 7 -24.62 -12.51 15.24
CA ILE A 7 -24.17 -13.14 16.48
C ILE A 7 -25.03 -12.62 17.63
N PRO A 8 -25.83 -13.48 18.29
CA PRO A 8 -26.64 -13.06 19.42
C PRO A 8 -25.75 -12.68 20.61
N CYS A 9 -26.14 -11.64 21.32
CA CYS A 9 -25.42 -11.12 22.47
C CYS A 9 -26.15 -11.41 23.78
N GLN A 10 -25.38 -11.49 24.86
CA GLN A 10 -25.91 -11.74 26.21
C GLN A 10 -26.87 -10.64 26.70
N TRP A 11 -26.75 -9.42 26.18
CA TRP A 11 -27.63 -8.29 26.48
C TRP A 11 -28.95 -8.29 25.68
N GLY A 12 -29.20 -9.33 24.87
CA GLY A 12 -30.50 -9.59 24.25
C GLY A 12 -30.68 -9.10 22.80
N GLY A 13 -29.73 -8.35 22.24
CA GLY A 13 -29.69 -8.03 20.81
C GLY A 13 -28.64 -8.85 20.05
N HIS A 14 -28.22 -8.37 18.88
CA HIS A 14 -27.26 -9.06 18.03
C HIS A 14 -26.21 -8.13 17.41
N LEU A 15 -25.07 -8.73 17.07
CA LEU A 15 -24.05 -8.13 16.21
C LEU A 15 -24.26 -8.60 14.78
N ALA A 16 -24.48 -7.67 13.86
CA ALA A 16 -24.59 -7.97 12.45
C ALA A 16 -23.20 -8.15 11.83
N GLY A 17 -22.99 -9.23 11.10
CA GLY A 17 -21.69 -9.51 10.48
C GLY A 17 -21.78 -10.24 9.16
N VAL A 18 -20.61 -10.39 8.54
CA VAL A 18 -20.42 -11.08 7.27
C VAL A 18 -19.18 -11.97 7.35
N LEU A 19 -19.36 -13.22 6.91
CA LEU A 19 -18.28 -14.18 6.72
C LEU A 19 -17.92 -14.23 5.24
N LEU A 20 -16.66 -13.95 4.93
CA LEU A 20 -16.09 -14.01 3.59
C LEU A 20 -15.19 -15.24 3.48
N LYS A 21 -15.48 -16.11 2.50
CA LYS A 21 -14.63 -17.24 2.13
C LYS A 21 -14.78 -17.62 0.66
N ASN A 22 -13.77 -18.27 0.10
CA ASN A 22 -13.83 -18.80 -1.25
C ASN A 22 -14.62 -20.13 -1.26
N GLN A 23 -15.36 -20.42 -2.35
CA GLN A 23 -16.11 -21.68 -2.50
C GLN A 23 -15.27 -22.78 -3.18
N GLY A 24 -14.10 -22.43 -3.73
CA GLY A 24 -13.21 -23.40 -4.37
C GLY A 24 -12.65 -24.41 -3.38
N THR A 25 -12.36 -25.62 -3.86
CA THR A 25 -11.61 -26.63 -3.11
C THR A 25 -10.28 -26.03 -2.67
N ILE A 26 -10.08 -25.90 -1.35
CA ILE A 26 -8.77 -25.62 -0.78
C ILE A 26 -7.85 -26.76 -1.24
N ALA A 27 -6.76 -26.43 -1.94
CA ALA A 27 -5.80 -27.43 -2.39
C ALA A 27 -5.41 -28.33 -1.22
N SER A 28 -5.41 -29.65 -1.43
CA SER A 28 -5.16 -30.63 -0.37
C SER A 28 -3.87 -30.29 0.39
N GLY A 29 -3.99 -30.01 1.68
CA GLY A 29 -2.86 -29.71 2.57
C GLY A 29 -2.70 -28.26 3.01
N LYS A 30 -3.47 -27.28 2.50
CA LYS A 30 -3.48 -25.92 3.05
C LYS A 30 -4.49 -25.78 4.19
N THR A 31 -4.03 -25.32 5.36
CA THR A 31 -4.89 -24.96 6.50
C THR A 31 -5.50 -23.57 6.29
N THR A 32 -6.81 -23.45 6.51
CA THR A 32 -7.53 -22.17 6.45
C THR A 32 -6.99 -21.19 7.48
N LYS A 33 -6.67 -19.97 7.08
CA LYS A 33 -6.26 -18.90 8.01
C LYS A 33 -7.45 -17.98 8.32
N LYS A 34 -7.71 -17.77 9.61
CA LYS A 34 -8.88 -17.04 10.11
C LYS A 34 -8.53 -15.60 10.46
N PHE A 35 -9.37 -14.65 10.04
CA PHE A 35 -9.20 -13.21 10.30
C PHE A 35 -10.49 -12.60 10.84
N ILE A 36 -10.41 -11.83 11.92
CA ILE A 36 -11.51 -10.97 12.39
C ILE A 36 -11.18 -9.52 12.06
N GLY A 37 -12.09 -8.82 11.38
CA GLY A 37 -11.97 -7.39 11.10
C GLY A 37 -12.85 -6.55 12.03
N ILE A 38 -12.26 -5.51 12.64
CA ILE A 38 -12.93 -4.61 13.58
C ILE A 38 -12.79 -3.16 13.08
N HIS A 39 -13.91 -2.53 12.74
CA HIS A 39 -13.94 -1.18 12.18
C HIS A 39 -13.66 -0.07 13.21
N GLY A 40 -13.45 1.16 12.71
CA GLY A 40 -13.20 2.35 13.53
C GLY A 40 -14.45 2.92 14.21
N TRP A 41 -14.25 3.94 15.05
CA TRP A 41 -15.35 4.61 15.74
C TRP A 41 -16.26 5.34 14.76
N ALA A 42 -17.58 5.26 14.99
CA ALA A 42 -18.60 5.86 14.12
C ALA A 42 -18.48 5.40 12.66
N ASP A 43 -17.94 4.21 12.44
CA ASP A 43 -17.82 3.55 11.15
C ASP A 43 -18.76 2.32 11.10
N ASN A 44 -18.62 1.46 10.12
CA ASN A 44 -19.23 0.12 10.12
C ASN A 44 -18.33 -0.87 9.37
N LEU A 45 -18.71 -2.15 9.31
CA LEU A 45 -17.85 -3.17 8.70
C LEU A 45 -17.55 -2.96 7.22
N ASN A 46 -18.33 -2.14 6.50
CA ASN A 46 -18.06 -1.83 5.08
C ASN A 46 -16.78 -1.02 4.89
N SER A 47 -16.24 -0.39 5.93
CA SER A 47 -14.90 0.22 5.90
C SER A 47 -13.78 -0.78 5.65
N LEU A 48 -13.94 -2.02 6.11
CA LEU A 48 -12.95 -3.09 5.97
C LEU A 48 -13.30 -4.06 4.83
N LEU A 49 -14.52 -4.01 4.31
CA LEU A 49 -14.99 -4.92 3.26
C LEU A 49 -14.11 -4.91 2.00
N PRO A 50 -13.72 -3.75 1.42
CA PRO A 50 -12.83 -3.73 0.26
C PRO A 50 -11.46 -4.35 0.51
N LEU A 51 -10.94 -4.22 1.74
CA LEU A 51 -9.68 -4.84 2.13
C LEU A 51 -9.84 -6.36 2.26
N ALA A 52 -10.89 -6.82 2.93
CA ALA A 52 -11.19 -8.25 3.11
C ALA A 52 -11.39 -8.96 1.77
N GLU A 53 -12.11 -8.35 0.83
CA GLU A 53 -12.27 -8.89 -0.53
C GLU A 53 -10.92 -9.05 -1.23
N LYS A 54 -10.06 -8.02 -1.19
CA LYS A 54 -8.72 -8.08 -1.78
C LYS A 54 -7.80 -9.12 -1.13
N MET A 55 -7.93 -9.32 0.18
CA MET A 55 -7.19 -10.35 0.91
C MET A 55 -7.62 -11.75 0.46
N LEU A 56 -8.93 -11.99 0.39
CA LEU A 56 -9.49 -13.28 -0.03
C LEU A 56 -9.17 -13.61 -1.49
N ASP A 57 -9.17 -12.58 -2.34
CA ASP A 57 -8.77 -12.63 -3.74
C ASP A 57 -7.31 -13.09 -3.94
N ARG A 58 -6.41 -12.67 -3.05
CA ARG A 58 -4.99 -13.05 -3.06
C ARG A 58 -4.73 -14.38 -2.36
N HIS A 59 -5.50 -14.64 -1.31
CA HIS A 59 -5.36 -15.81 -0.45
C HIS A 59 -6.70 -16.52 -0.33
N PRO A 60 -7.04 -17.39 -1.31
CA PRO A 60 -8.26 -18.18 -1.29
C PRO A 60 -8.42 -19.07 -0.05
N ASP A 61 -7.32 -19.36 0.64
CA ASP A 61 -7.25 -20.10 1.91
C ASP A 61 -7.65 -19.26 3.14
N TYR A 62 -8.04 -18.00 2.97
CA TYR A 62 -8.47 -17.16 4.09
C TYR A 62 -9.97 -17.28 4.35
N GLU A 63 -10.33 -17.18 5.63
CA GLU A 63 -11.69 -17.03 6.11
C GLU A 63 -11.76 -15.76 6.97
N ILE A 64 -12.55 -14.77 6.53
CA ILE A 64 -12.54 -13.43 7.12
C ILE A 64 -13.93 -13.10 7.65
N TYR A 65 -14.03 -12.80 8.94
CA TYR A 65 -15.27 -12.36 9.58
C TYR A 65 -15.19 -10.87 9.91
N LEU A 66 -16.12 -10.09 9.39
CA LEU A 66 -16.29 -8.68 9.73
C LEU A 66 -17.62 -8.52 10.47
N TYR A 67 -17.69 -7.64 11.46
CA TYR A 67 -18.95 -7.34 12.16
C TYR A 67 -19.07 -5.87 12.50
N ASP A 68 -20.31 -5.40 12.61
CA ASP A 68 -20.60 -4.08 13.16
C ASP A 68 -20.56 -4.16 14.68
N GLN A 69 -19.83 -3.24 15.31
CA GLN A 69 -19.85 -3.11 16.77
C GLN A 69 -21.26 -2.68 17.25
N PRO A 70 -21.60 -2.90 18.54
CA PRO A 70 -22.90 -2.50 19.07
C PRO A 70 -23.23 -1.04 18.71
N GLY A 71 -24.49 -0.77 18.39
CA GLY A 71 -24.95 0.56 18.01
C GLY A 71 -24.43 1.08 16.67
N HIS A 72 -23.62 0.31 15.93
CA HIS A 72 -23.13 0.68 14.61
C HIS A 72 -23.76 -0.18 13.51
N GLY A 73 -23.76 0.35 12.29
CA GLY A 73 -24.18 -0.37 11.11
C GLY A 73 -25.56 -1.01 11.26
N PHE A 74 -25.64 -2.34 11.18
CA PHE A 74 -26.88 -3.09 11.38
C PHE A 74 -26.92 -3.89 12.70
N SER A 75 -25.95 -3.68 13.60
CA SER A 75 -26.00 -4.24 14.95
C SER A 75 -27.01 -3.50 15.81
N ASP A 76 -27.65 -4.21 16.75
CA ASP A 76 -28.59 -3.59 17.65
C ASP A 76 -27.91 -2.57 18.57
N HIS A 77 -28.68 -1.58 19.00
CA HIS A 77 -28.27 -0.63 20.02
C HIS A 77 -28.20 -1.34 21.37
N LEU A 78 -27.27 -0.90 22.23
CA LEU A 78 -27.25 -1.39 23.60
C LEU A 78 -28.56 -0.98 24.32
N PRO A 79 -29.07 -1.81 25.26
CA PRO A 79 -30.23 -1.45 26.06
C PRO A 79 -30.07 -0.09 26.74
N LYS A 80 -31.19 0.64 26.87
CA LYS A 80 -31.21 1.96 27.51
C LYS A 80 -30.55 1.90 28.89
N GLY A 81 -29.61 2.83 29.13
CA GLY A 81 -28.88 2.93 30.39
C GLY A 81 -27.57 2.12 30.44
N ILE A 82 -27.27 1.32 29.40
CA ILE A 82 -25.97 0.67 29.26
C ILE A 82 -25.03 1.58 28.47
N GLU A 83 -23.81 1.73 28.98
CA GLU A 83 -22.77 2.51 28.32
C GLU A 83 -22.01 1.68 27.27
N TYR A 84 -21.73 2.31 26.12
CA TYR A 84 -20.73 1.82 25.17
C TYR A 84 -19.35 1.95 25.80
N SER A 85 -18.78 0.86 26.33
CA SER A 85 -17.48 0.89 27.02
C SER A 85 -16.43 0.02 26.33
N TYR A 86 -15.15 0.23 26.64
CA TYR A 86 -14.07 -0.65 26.16
C TYR A 86 -14.27 -2.10 26.64
N GLY A 87 -14.69 -2.29 27.89
CA GLY A 87 -14.97 -3.63 28.44
C GLY A 87 -16.07 -4.34 27.67
N GLU A 88 -17.14 -3.63 27.31
CA GLU A 88 -18.22 -4.20 26.50
C GLU A 88 -17.76 -4.53 25.07
N ASN A 89 -16.90 -3.72 24.44
CA ASN A 89 -16.32 -4.08 23.14
C ASN A 89 -15.50 -5.37 23.19
N LEU A 90 -14.69 -5.58 24.25
CA LEU A 90 -13.93 -6.83 24.45
C LEU A 90 -14.84 -8.03 24.72
N ARG A 91 -15.89 -7.86 25.52
CA ARG A 91 -16.90 -8.91 25.78
C ARG A 91 -17.63 -9.32 24.50
N ASN A 92 -18.03 -8.34 23.69
CA ASN A 92 -18.68 -8.57 22.41
C ASN A 92 -17.73 -9.29 21.44
N LEU A 93 -16.46 -8.88 21.34
CA LEU A 93 -15.46 -9.60 20.54
C LEU A 93 -15.27 -11.05 21.03
N ARG A 94 -15.20 -11.29 22.35
CA ARG A 94 -15.13 -12.66 22.89
C ARG A 94 -16.36 -13.49 22.50
N THR A 95 -17.55 -12.89 22.52
CA THR A 95 -18.81 -13.54 22.09
C THR A 95 -18.75 -13.91 20.61
N VAL A 96 -18.23 -13.01 19.76
CA VAL A 96 -18.01 -13.30 18.33
C VAL A 96 -17.11 -14.52 18.16
N ILE A 97 -15.94 -14.51 18.81
CA ILE A 97 -14.94 -15.58 18.68
C ILE A 97 -15.48 -16.93 19.16
N GLN A 98 -16.19 -16.95 20.29
CA GLN A 98 -16.79 -18.16 20.83
C GLN A 98 -17.90 -18.70 19.94
N THR A 99 -18.74 -17.83 19.39
CA THR A 99 -19.83 -18.22 18.48
C THR A 99 -19.30 -18.82 17.18
N LEU A 100 -18.20 -18.27 16.66
CA LEU A 100 -17.49 -18.83 15.51
C LEU A 100 -16.69 -20.10 15.85
N ALA A 101 -16.55 -20.45 17.13
CA ALA A 101 -15.66 -21.50 17.64
C ALA A 101 -14.18 -21.31 17.24
N TRP A 102 -13.75 -20.07 17.04
CA TRP A 102 -12.38 -19.74 16.62
C TRP A 102 -11.39 -19.69 17.78
N ASN A 103 -11.84 -19.73 19.03
CA ASN A 103 -10.98 -19.85 20.22
C ASN A 103 -10.32 -21.23 20.40
N LYS A 104 -10.57 -22.19 19.49
CA LYS A 104 -9.96 -23.53 19.53
C LYS A 104 -8.63 -23.61 18.77
N GLU A 105 -8.35 -22.59 17.97
CA GLU A 105 -7.16 -22.45 17.13
C GLU A 105 -6.66 -21.01 17.23
N THR A 106 -5.47 -20.73 16.71
CA THR A 106 -5.02 -19.34 16.59
C THR A 106 -5.69 -18.66 15.40
N PHE A 107 -6.00 -17.37 15.55
CA PHE A 107 -6.58 -16.55 14.48
C PHE A 107 -5.90 -15.18 14.43
N SER A 108 -6.17 -14.39 13.40
CA SER A 108 -5.60 -13.05 13.22
C SER A 108 -6.66 -11.98 13.40
N ILE A 109 -6.27 -10.76 13.81
CA ILE A 109 -7.20 -9.62 13.93
C ILE A 109 -6.68 -8.45 13.09
N VAL A 110 -7.58 -7.80 12.35
CA VAL A 110 -7.34 -6.54 11.64
C VAL A 110 -8.25 -5.47 12.24
N GLY A 111 -7.67 -4.48 12.91
CA GLY A 111 -8.42 -3.39 13.54
C GLY A 111 -8.11 -2.04 12.93
N HIS A 112 -9.13 -1.21 12.69
CA HIS A 112 -8.96 0.18 12.27
C HIS A 112 -9.33 1.14 13.40
N CYS A 113 -8.49 2.15 13.67
CA CYS A 113 -8.75 3.20 14.65
C CYS A 113 -9.19 2.62 16.02
N HIS A 114 -10.41 2.87 16.48
CA HIS A 114 -10.97 2.26 17.69
C HIS A 114 -10.95 0.72 17.65
N GLY A 115 -11.23 0.11 16.51
CA GLY A 115 -11.10 -1.33 16.31
C GLY A 115 -9.67 -1.83 16.48
N ALA A 116 -8.65 -1.03 16.18
CA ALA A 116 -7.25 -1.35 16.47
C ALA A 116 -6.99 -1.38 17.98
N HIS A 117 -7.56 -0.45 18.75
CA HIS A 117 -7.46 -0.47 20.21
C HIS A 117 -8.11 -1.72 20.80
N VAL A 118 -9.30 -2.08 20.34
CA VAL A 118 -10.00 -3.30 20.78
C VAL A 118 -9.17 -4.54 20.45
N ALA A 119 -8.62 -4.61 19.24
CA ALA A 119 -7.79 -5.72 18.79
C ALA A 119 -6.50 -5.88 19.63
N LEU A 120 -5.80 -4.77 19.90
CA LEU A 120 -4.60 -4.76 20.73
C LEU A 120 -4.90 -5.14 22.19
N ALA A 121 -5.96 -4.59 22.78
CA ALA A 121 -6.36 -4.94 24.14
C ALA A 121 -6.79 -6.41 24.25
N TYR A 122 -7.45 -6.95 23.22
CA TYR A 122 -7.80 -8.37 23.17
C TYR A 122 -6.55 -9.24 23.08
N ALA A 123 -5.60 -8.88 22.21
CA ALA A 123 -4.34 -9.61 22.06
C ALA A 123 -3.48 -9.57 23.33
N ALA A 124 -3.55 -8.51 24.12
CA ALA A 124 -2.93 -8.45 25.45
C ALA A 124 -3.62 -9.38 26.47
N ALA A 125 -4.95 -9.49 26.40
CA ALA A 125 -5.73 -10.31 27.33
C ALA A 125 -5.73 -11.82 26.99
N TYR A 126 -5.62 -12.17 25.71
CA TYR A 126 -5.64 -13.55 25.19
C TYR A 126 -4.49 -13.79 24.20
N PRO A 127 -3.23 -13.65 24.63
CA PRO A 127 -2.08 -13.61 23.72
C PRO A 127 -1.85 -14.91 22.94
N GLU A 128 -2.21 -16.05 23.53
CA GLU A 128 -2.03 -17.37 22.92
C GLU A 128 -3.03 -17.65 21.77
N GLU A 129 -4.13 -16.90 21.68
CA GLU A 129 -5.15 -17.10 20.65
C GLU A 129 -4.83 -16.32 19.35
N ILE A 130 -3.90 -15.36 19.39
CA ILE A 130 -3.64 -14.45 18.28
C ILE A 130 -2.35 -14.82 17.55
N SER A 131 -2.48 -15.19 16.27
CA SER A 131 -1.35 -15.49 15.38
C SER A 131 -0.71 -14.23 14.80
N CYS A 132 -1.52 -13.27 14.38
CA CYS A 132 -1.07 -12.00 13.79
C CYS A 132 -2.07 -10.89 14.09
N LEU A 133 -1.57 -9.68 14.30
CA LEU A 133 -2.35 -8.49 14.58
C LEU A 133 -2.01 -7.40 13.56
N VAL A 134 -3.02 -6.80 12.94
CA VAL A 134 -2.86 -5.68 12.01
C VAL A 134 -3.61 -4.47 12.58
N ALA A 135 -2.88 -3.40 12.87
CA ALA A 135 -3.40 -2.16 13.41
C ALA A 135 -3.35 -1.05 12.35
N LEU A 136 -4.53 -0.57 11.93
CA LEU A 136 -4.68 0.49 10.94
C LEU A 136 -4.93 1.83 11.65
N ASP A 137 -3.98 2.76 11.50
CA ASP A 137 -4.05 4.16 11.91
C ASP A 137 -4.29 4.46 13.41
N ALA A 138 -4.15 3.46 14.29
CA ALA A 138 -4.17 3.64 15.75
C ALA A 138 -3.46 2.51 16.52
N LEU A 139 -3.06 2.81 17.76
CA LEU A 139 -2.42 1.92 18.73
C LEU A 139 -3.00 2.15 20.14
N ILE A 140 -2.75 1.30 21.15
CA ILE A 140 -3.37 1.40 22.51
C ILE A 140 -3.20 2.79 23.15
N GLY A 141 -4.21 3.65 23.06
CA GLY A 141 -4.40 4.78 23.97
C GLY A 141 -3.87 6.14 23.51
N SER A 142 -4.36 7.17 24.20
CA SER A 142 -3.89 8.56 24.11
C SER A 142 -3.77 9.12 25.53
N GLU A 143 -2.61 9.67 25.89
CA GLU A 143 -2.53 10.55 27.05
C GLU A 143 -3.37 11.79 26.75
N LYS A 144 -4.40 12.05 27.56
CA LYS A 144 -5.14 13.31 27.55
C LYS A 144 -4.63 14.19 28.69
N SER A 145 -4.55 15.49 28.45
CA SER A 145 -4.21 16.43 29.53
C SER A 145 -5.28 16.34 30.63
N THR A 146 -4.81 16.24 31.87
CA THR A 146 -5.63 15.94 33.06
C THR A 146 -6.57 17.10 33.45
N ASN A 147 -6.34 18.31 32.93
CA ASN A 147 -7.02 19.53 33.39
C ASN A 147 -8.48 19.68 32.92
N SER A 148 -8.96 18.87 31.96
CA SER A 148 -10.34 18.95 31.44
C SER A 148 -11.05 17.60 31.29
N PHE A 149 -10.42 16.49 31.66
CA PHE A 149 -10.98 15.15 31.49
C PHE A 149 -12.30 14.97 32.25
N TRP A 150 -12.32 15.23 33.55
CA TRP A 150 -13.52 15.05 34.38
C TRP A 150 -14.66 16.00 34.01
N LYS A 151 -14.33 17.21 33.51
CA LYS A 151 -15.34 18.11 32.92
C LYS A 151 -15.97 17.53 31.65
N THR A 152 -15.15 16.88 30.81
CA THR A 152 -15.62 16.18 29.61
C THR A 152 -16.46 14.96 29.96
N VAL A 153 -16.07 14.18 30.98
CA VAL A 153 -16.84 13.05 31.50
C VAL A 153 -18.20 13.52 32.00
N ALA A 154 -18.24 14.51 32.90
CA ALA A 154 -19.49 15.07 33.42
C ALA A 154 -20.41 15.55 32.28
N SER A 155 -19.87 16.35 31.35
CA SER A 155 -20.65 16.83 30.19
C SER A 155 -21.19 15.70 29.32
N ARG A 156 -20.46 14.59 29.14
CA ARG A 156 -20.90 13.43 28.35
C ARG A 156 -21.98 12.63 29.07
N ILE A 157 -21.86 12.48 30.40
CA ILE A 157 -22.91 11.89 31.24
C ILE A 157 -24.20 12.70 31.10
N ASP A 158 -24.14 14.02 31.31
CA ASP A 158 -25.30 14.90 31.22
C ASP A 158 -25.95 14.81 29.83
N LYS A 159 -25.16 14.88 28.75
CA LYS A 159 -25.67 14.75 27.37
C LYS A 159 -26.32 13.39 27.09
N ASN A 160 -25.79 12.30 27.65
CA ASN A 160 -26.40 10.97 27.51
C ASN A 160 -27.74 10.89 28.26
N ILE A 161 -27.80 11.42 29.48
CA ILE A 161 -29.04 11.49 30.27
C ILE A 161 -30.08 12.36 29.56
N GLU A 162 -29.68 13.54 29.07
CA GLU A 162 -30.55 14.43 28.29
C GLU A 162 -31.09 13.74 27.03
N HIS A 163 -30.24 13.03 26.29
CA HIS A 163 -30.66 12.29 25.09
C HIS A 163 -31.76 11.26 25.43
N TYR A 164 -31.62 10.53 26.53
CA TYR A 164 -32.59 9.53 26.96
C TYR A 164 -33.87 10.08 27.60
N ASN A 165 -33.86 11.34 28.03
CA ASN A 165 -35.00 12.03 28.66
C ASN A 165 -35.77 12.91 27.68
N GLN A 166 -35.19 13.27 26.53
CA GLN A 166 -35.90 13.98 25.48
C GLN A 166 -36.68 12.99 24.61
N PRO A 167 -37.95 13.29 24.24
CA PRO A 167 -38.62 12.55 23.18
C PRO A 167 -37.80 12.70 21.89
N SER A 168 -37.58 11.58 21.19
CA SER A 168 -36.76 11.56 19.96
C SER A 168 -37.19 12.68 19.03
N LYS A 169 -36.29 13.62 18.74
CA LYS A 169 -36.57 14.69 17.78
C LYS A 169 -36.69 14.05 16.39
N ILE A 170 -37.92 13.75 15.97
CA ILE A 170 -38.23 13.36 14.59
C ILE A 170 -37.57 14.41 13.69
N HIS A 171 -36.56 13.98 12.94
CA HIS A 171 -35.84 14.87 12.04
C HIS A 171 -36.82 15.45 11.03
N LYS A 172 -37.02 16.77 11.06
CA LYS A 172 -37.97 17.49 10.19
C LYS A 172 -37.53 17.54 8.71
N LYS A 173 -36.34 17.05 8.37
CA LYS A 173 -35.86 16.96 6.98
C LYS A 173 -35.75 15.49 6.58
N GLU A 174 -36.36 15.18 5.44
CA GLU A 174 -36.26 13.88 4.79
C GLU A 174 -34.79 13.57 4.46
N LEU A 175 -34.28 12.44 4.94
CA LEU A 175 -32.95 11.97 4.61
C LEU A 175 -33.02 11.26 3.25
N THR A 176 -32.18 11.70 2.31
CA THR A 176 -31.94 10.99 1.04
C THR A 176 -30.59 10.31 1.08
N TYR A 177 -30.35 9.38 0.16
CA TYR A 177 -29.08 8.66 0.08
C TYR A 177 -27.92 9.61 -0.28
N GLU A 178 -28.16 10.54 -1.19
CA GLU A 178 -27.21 11.56 -1.62
C GLU A 178 -26.85 12.49 -0.45
N ASN A 179 -27.85 12.96 0.29
CA ASN A 179 -27.60 13.78 1.48
C ASN A 179 -26.89 12.97 2.59
N ALA A 180 -27.15 11.67 2.71
CA ALA A 180 -26.44 10.82 3.66
C ALA A 180 -24.95 10.69 3.29
N ILE A 181 -24.61 10.56 2.00
CA ILE A 181 -23.22 10.56 1.51
C ILE A 181 -22.51 11.86 1.88
N GLU A 182 -23.16 13.01 1.63
CA GLU A 182 -22.58 14.31 1.96
C GLU A 182 -22.38 14.49 3.48
N ILE A 183 -23.31 13.99 4.31
CA ILE A 183 -23.16 13.97 5.76
C ILE A 183 -21.95 13.11 6.17
N ILE A 184 -21.79 11.91 5.59
CA ILE A 184 -20.65 11.04 5.87
C ILE A 184 -19.34 11.74 5.45
N LYS A 185 -19.25 12.30 4.25
CA LYS A 185 -18.07 13.03 3.76
C LYS A 185 -17.71 14.23 4.63
N SER A 186 -18.71 15.00 5.09
CA SER A 186 -18.48 16.19 5.92
C SER A 186 -17.81 15.89 7.27
N THR A 187 -17.89 14.64 7.71
CA THR A 187 -17.37 14.18 9.01
C THR A 187 -16.13 13.30 8.89
N ARG A 188 -15.71 12.94 7.67
CA ARG A 188 -14.53 12.10 7.39
C ARG A 188 -13.64 12.79 6.37
N ASN A 189 -12.50 13.30 6.82
CA ASN A 189 -11.59 14.06 5.97
C ASN A 189 -10.99 13.18 4.86
N GLY A 190 -11.18 13.56 3.59
CA GLY A 190 -10.53 12.94 2.44
C GLY A 190 -11.15 11.62 1.96
N ILE A 191 -12.33 11.23 2.44
CA ILE A 191 -13.04 10.06 1.91
C ILE A 191 -13.62 10.35 0.52
N ASP A 192 -13.42 9.44 -0.43
CA ASP A 192 -14.00 9.53 -1.76
C ASP A 192 -15.49 9.12 -1.78
N ASP A 193 -16.21 9.46 -2.85
CA ASP A 193 -17.65 9.21 -2.97
C ASP A 193 -18.02 7.73 -2.90
N LYS A 194 -17.18 6.84 -3.45
CA LYS A 194 -17.44 5.40 -3.45
C LYS A 194 -17.28 4.81 -2.06
N SER A 195 -16.20 5.19 -1.37
CA SER A 195 -15.96 4.80 0.02
C SER A 195 -17.05 5.34 0.94
N ALA A 196 -17.49 6.60 0.74
CA ALA A 196 -18.60 7.18 1.48
C ALA A 196 -19.93 6.45 1.22
N ALA A 197 -20.22 6.12 -0.04
CA ALA A 197 -21.41 5.35 -0.40
C ALA A 197 -21.43 4.00 0.31
N LEU A 198 -20.32 3.25 0.30
CA LEU A 198 -20.22 1.96 1.02
C LEU A 198 -20.54 2.10 2.50
N LEU A 199 -20.10 3.17 3.16
CA LEU A 199 -20.45 3.41 4.56
C LEU A 199 -21.94 3.73 4.73
N VAL A 200 -22.52 4.53 3.83
CA VAL A 200 -23.94 4.87 3.85
C VAL A 200 -24.79 3.61 3.67
N GLU A 201 -24.47 2.71 2.72
CA GLU A 201 -25.22 1.47 2.47
C GLU A 201 -25.50 0.66 3.73
N ARG A 202 -24.56 0.75 4.69
CA ARG A 202 -24.64 0.04 5.96
C ARG A 202 -24.96 0.92 7.16
N SER A 203 -25.08 2.24 6.97
CA SER A 203 -25.46 3.19 8.03
C SER A 203 -26.88 3.69 7.92
N VAL A 204 -27.67 3.21 6.95
CA VAL A 204 -29.06 3.65 6.76
C VAL A 204 -30.02 2.49 6.58
N GLN A 205 -31.25 2.67 7.07
CA GLN A 205 -32.36 1.76 6.85
C GLN A 205 -33.64 2.55 6.57
N ARG A 206 -34.65 1.86 6.05
CA ARG A 206 -35.98 2.43 5.85
C ARG A 206 -36.91 2.01 6.97
N ASP A 207 -37.67 2.96 7.50
CA ASP A 207 -38.69 2.68 8.49
C ASP A 207 -39.97 2.11 7.85
N LYS A 208 -41.00 1.87 8.67
CA LYS A 208 -42.32 1.38 8.22
C LYS A 208 -43.06 2.33 7.27
N HIS A 209 -42.63 3.58 7.17
CA HIS A 209 -43.16 4.61 6.28
C HIS A 209 -42.26 4.83 5.05
N ASN A 210 -41.29 3.93 4.83
CA ASN A 210 -40.31 4.00 3.74
C ASN A 210 -39.36 5.21 3.84
N GLN A 211 -39.28 5.88 4.99
CA GLN A 211 -38.38 7.00 5.23
C GLN A 211 -37.00 6.49 5.63
N LEU A 212 -35.95 7.08 5.04
CA LEU A 212 -34.57 6.72 5.36
C LEU A 212 -34.16 7.32 6.71
N TYR A 213 -33.48 6.53 7.55
CA TYR A 213 -32.89 7.01 8.79
C TYR A 213 -31.50 6.41 8.99
N PHE A 214 -30.66 7.09 9.77
CA PHE A 214 -29.35 6.57 10.16
C PHE A 214 -29.51 5.48 11.21
N THR A 215 -28.94 4.30 10.96
CA THR A 215 -28.95 3.18 11.91
C THR A 215 -28.00 3.33 13.10
N PRO A 216 -26.86 4.06 13.02
CA PRO A 216 -26.00 4.22 14.18
C PRO A 216 -26.69 4.93 15.35
N ASP A 217 -26.46 4.44 16.56
CA ASP A 217 -27.00 5.02 17.78
C ASP A 217 -26.46 6.45 18.01
N GLU A 218 -27.35 7.39 18.26
CA GLU A 218 -26.99 8.80 18.45
C GLU A 218 -26.10 9.01 19.68
N VAL A 219 -26.20 8.14 20.71
CA VAL A 219 -25.37 8.28 21.93
C VAL A 219 -23.90 7.97 21.68
N LEU A 220 -23.54 7.35 20.54
CA LEU A 220 -22.15 7.21 20.10
C LEU A 220 -21.46 8.59 19.93
N ARG A 221 -22.21 9.68 19.78
CA ARG A 221 -21.59 11.03 19.75
C ARG A 221 -21.07 11.49 21.11
N ASN A 222 -21.50 10.84 22.19
CA ASN A 222 -21.23 11.23 23.58
C ASN A 222 -20.39 10.18 24.34
N LEU A 223 -19.71 9.27 23.65
CA LEU A 223 -18.91 8.19 24.24
C LEU A 223 -17.91 8.70 25.27
N ILE A 224 -17.86 8.11 26.46
CA ILE A 224 -16.81 8.35 27.44
C ILE A 224 -15.63 7.42 27.15
N ILE A 225 -14.52 8.01 26.70
CA ILE A 225 -13.27 7.28 26.47
C ILE A 225 -12.42 7.47 27.71
N MET A 226 -12.41 6.46 28.57
CA MET A 226 -11.49 6.42 29.71
C MET A 226 -10.05 6.32 29.20
N PRO A 227 -9.14 7.22 29.61
CA PRO A 227 -7.74 7.10 29.23
C PRO A 227 -7.15 5.87 29.91
N ILE A 228 -6.30 5.16 29.18
CA ILE A 228 -5.44 4.11 29.72
C ILE A 228 -4.17 4.79 30.21
N SER A 229 -3.68 4.45 31.40
CA SER A 229 -2.41 4.99 31.88
C SER A 229 -1.25 4.50 31.00
N LYS A 230 -0.13 5.24 30.98
CA LYS A 230 1.08 4.78 30.30
C LYS A 230 1.48 3.37 30.74
N SER A 231 1.48 3.11 32.05
CA SER A 231 1.85 1.81 32.62
C SER A 231 0.93 0.66 32.20
N MET A 232 -0.38 0.91 32.10
CA MET A 232 -1.32 -0.11 31.61
C MET A 232 -1.12 -0.39 30.12
N ALA A 233 -0.76 0.64 29.36
CA ALA A 233 -0.46 0.46 27.95
C ALA A 233 0.89 -0.25 27.73
N GLU A 234 1.88 0.00 28.60
CA GLU A 234 3.16 -0.74 28.69
C GLU A 234 2.92 -2.22 28.94
N GLU A 235 2.19 -2.54 29.99
CA GLU A 235 1.85 -3.92 30.32
C GLU A 235 1.10 -4.61 29.18
N ALA A 236 0.10 -3.95 28.59
CA ALA A 236 -0.65 -4.53 27.47
C ALA A 236 0.26 -4.84 26.27
N VAL A 237 1.21 -3.96 25.99
CA VAL A 237 2.20 -4.14 24.92
C VAL A 237 3.13 -5.32 25.23
N GLU A 238 3.60 -5.46 26.46
CA GLU A 238 4.46 -6.58 26.89
C GLU A 238 3.77 -7.94 26.74
N GLN A 239 2.45 -8.00 26.99
CA GLN A 239 1.69 -9.25 26.92
C GLN A 239 1.42 -9.73 25.50
N ILE A 240 1.43 -8.85 24.49
CA ILE A 240 1.11 -9.23 23.10
C ILE A 240 2.20 -10.18 22.58
N GLN A 241 1.83 -11.44 22.32
CA GLN A 241 2.71 -12.46 21.75
C GLN A 241 2.71 -12.52 20.21
N ALA A 242 1.65 -12.01 19.59
CA ALA A 242 1.47 -12.03 18.14
C ALA A 242 2.47 -11.12 17.39
N SER A 243 2.74 -11.44 16.12
CA SER A 243 3.37 -10.48 15.20
C SER A 243 2.43 -9.29 14.95
N LEU A 244 2.94 -8.06 14.97
CA LEU A 244 2.15 -6.84 14.84
C LEU A 244 2.54 -6.02 13.60
N LEU A 245 1.63 -5.93 12.63
CA LEU A 245 1.77 -4.98 11.52
C LEU A 245 1.01 -3.69 11.84
N TYR A 246 1.72 -2.57 11.94
CA TYR A 246 1.09 -1.25 12.02
C TYR A 246 1.12 -0.55 10.65
N ILE A 247 -0.05 -0.11 10.18
CA ILE A 247 -0.20 0.66 8.94
C ILE A 247 -0.83 2.00 9.33
N GLY A 248 -0.04 3.07 9.35
CA GLY A 248 -0.51 4.41 9.71
C GLY A 248 -0.30 5.45 8.61
N THR A 249 -1.01 6.58 8.69
CA THR A 249 -0.74 7.74 7.84
C THR A 249 0.42 8.60 8.36
N THR A 250 1.14 9.27 7.45
CA THR A 250 2.18 10.25 7.81
C THR A 250 1.63 11.57 8.36
N LYS A 251 0.32 11.79 8.22
CA LYS A 251 -0.41 12.91 8.83
C LYS A 251 -1.47 12.38 9.79
N PRO A 252 -1.09 11.73 10.90
CA PRO A 252 -2.06 11.16 11.83
C PRO A 252 -2.95 12.26 12.38
N GLN A 253 -4.25 11.99 12.48
CA GLN A 253 -5.20 12.93 13.08
C GLN A 253 -4.89 13.17 14.58
N TRP A 254 -4.19 12.22 15.23
CA TRP A 254 -3.90 12.25 16.66
C TRP A 254 -2.39 12.09 16.94
N PRO A 255 -1.71 13.12 17.50
CA PRO A 255 -0.26 13.07 17.77
C PRO A 255 0.19 12.00 18.78
N SER A 256 -0.73 11.54 19.66
CA SER A 256 -0.45 10.60 20.75
C SER A 256 0.02 9.21 20.30
N HIS A 257 -0.23 8.83 19.04
CA HIS A 257 0.22 7.54 18.50
C HIS A 257 1.75 7.39 18.48
N ARG A 258 2.51 8.50 18.48
CA ARG A 258 4.00 8.46 18.45
C ARG A 258 4.62 7.90 19.73
N ASN A 259 4.10 8.24 20.91
CA ASN A 259 4.68 7.80 22.19
C ASN A 259 4.45 6.31 22.43
N LEU A 260 3.30 5.80 22.02
CA LEU A 260 2.99 4.38 22.19
C LEU A 260 3.69 3.49 21.17
N PHE A 261 3.89 4.02 19.97
CA PHE A 261 4.74 3.39 18.99
C PHE A 261 6.17 3.22 19.53
N GLN A 262 6.74 4.24 20.19
CA GLN A 262 8.04 4.14 20.88
C GLN A 262 8.05 3.07 21.98
N LEU A 263 6.94 2.86 22.66
CA LEU A 263 6.80 1.87 23.71
C LEU A 263 6.74 0.43 23.17
N LEU A 264 5.95 0.21 22.12
CA LEU A 264 5.96 -1.04 21.36
C LEU A 264 7.37 -1.40 20.87
N LYS A 265 8.16 -0.40 20.44
CA LYS A 265 9.57 -0.59 20.07
C LYS A 265 10.46 -1.03 21.24
N GLN A 266 10.26 -0.47 22.44
CA GLN A 266 11.09 -0.79 23.61
C GLN A 266 10.91 -2.23 24.07
N HIS A 267 9.66 -2.71 24.07
CA HIS A 267 9.34 -4.04 24.62
C HIS A 267 9.29 -5.14 23.55
N ASN A 268 9.09 -4.80 22.27
CA ASN A 268 8.95 -5.78 21.18
C ASN A 268 9.66 -5.38 19.86
N PRO A 269 10.99 -5.14 19.86
CA PRO A 269 11.72 -4.58 18.71
C PRO A 269 11.71 -5.45 17.44
N ASN A 270 11.43 -6.76 17.56
CA ASN A 270 11.38 -7.70 16.43
C ASN A 270 9.97 -7.86 15.83
N ARG A 271 8.96 -7.13 16.32
CA ARG A 271 7.55 -7.39 15.97
C ARG A 271 6.86 -6.31 15.15
N ILE A 272 7.52 -5.18 14.86
CA ILE A 272 7.09 -4.16 13.88
C ILE A 272 8.05 -4.23 12.68
N SER A 273 7.60 -4.77 11.55
CA SER A 273 8.52 -5.12 10.45
C SER A 273 8.68 -4.05 9.38
N MET A 274 7.71 -3.13 9.20
CA MET A 274 7.71 -2.22 8.04
C MET A 274 6.80 -1.00 8.20
N ILE A 275 7.29 0.17 7.77
CA ILE A 275 6.48 1.38 7.55
C ILE A 275 6.42 1.64 6.05
N ILE A 276 5.21 1.78 5.52
CA ILE A 276 4.95 2.19 4.13
C ILE A 276 4.30 3.56 4.13
N THR A 277 4.92 4.53 3.46
CA THR A 277 4.45 5.92 3.37
C THR A 277 4.17 6.28 1.92
N LYS A 278 2.95 6.69 1.59
CA LYS A 278 2.67 7.28 0.27
C LYS A 278 3.27 8.68 0.18
N PHE A 279 3.82 9.03 -0.97
CA PHE A 279 4.20 10.39 -1.30
C PHE A 279 3.78 10.74 -2.74
N ASP A 280 3.59 12.03 -2.97
CA ASP A 280 3.27 12.60 -4.27
C ASP A 280 4.33 13.67 -4.59
N VAL A 281 4.86 13.67 -5.82
CA VAL A 281 5.86 14.62 -6.32
C VAL A 281 5.24 15.44 -7.44
N GLN A 282 5.20 16.75 -7.28
CA GLN A 282 4.73 17.65 -8.33
C GLN A 282 5.82 17.88 -9.37
N CYS A 283 5.51 17.63 -10.63
CA CYS A 283 6.43 17.83 -11.74
C CYS A 283 6.25 19.19 -12.41
N ILE A 284 7.33 19.68 -13.01
CA ILE A 284 7.35 20.97 -13.72
C ILE A 284 6.40 21.02 -14.93
N TRP A 285 6.07 19.88 -15.52
CA TRP A 285 5.11 19.75 -16.62
C TRP A 285 3.65 19.73 -16.15
N GLY A 286 3.41 19.91 -14.84
CA GLY A 286 2.08 20.14 -14.26
C GLY A 286 1.35 18.90 -13.75
N GLY A 287 1.89 17.70 -13.92
CA GLY A 287 1.34 16.49 -13.33
C GLY A 287 2.06 16.03 -12.08
N THR A 288 1.63 14.88 -11.57
CA THR A 288 2.08 14.32 -10.29
C THR A 288 2.63 12.92 -10.50
N LEU A 289 3.82 12.67 -9.96
CA LEU A 289 4.35 11.32 -9.78
C LEU A 289 3.96 10.81 -8.39
N VAL A 290 3.50 9.57 -8.29
CA VAL A 290 3.10 8.98 -7.02
C VAL A 290 4.03 7.84 -6.65
N GLY A 291 4.29 7.68 -5.36
CA GLY A 291 5.21 6.66 -4.88
C GLY A 291 4.97 6.22 -3.46
N VAL A 292 5.80 5.27 -3.02
CA VAL A 292 5.84 4.72 -1.69
C VAL A 292 7.27 4.70 -1.15
N LEU A 293 7.43 5.16 0.08
CA LEU A 293 8.63 4.97 0.89
C LEU A 293 8.41 3.74 1.76
N LEU A 294 9.26 2.74 1.60
CA LEU A 294 9.36 1.59 2.47
C LEU A 294 10.58 1.77 3.36
N LYS A 295 10.37 1.67 4.67
CA LYS A 295 11.48 1.64 5.62
C LYS A 295 11.17 0.69 6.75
N ASN A 296 12.23 0.18 7.36
CA ASN A 296 12.05 -0.56 8.60
C ASN A 296 11.78 0.45 9.72
N ASP A 297 11.02 0.03 10.72
CA ASP A 297 10.74 0.90 11.84
C ASP A 297 11.99 1.21 12.71
N ALA A 298 12.93 0.26 12.73
CA ALA A 298 14.23 0.40 13.40
C ALA A 298 15.04 1.64 12.96
N THR A 299 14.89 2.11 11.72
CA THR A 299 15.57 3.33 11.22
C THR A 299 14.85 4.62 11.53
N ALA A 300 13.55 4.58 11.81
CA ALA A 300 12.77 5.78 12.09
C ALA A 300 13.10 6.40 13.47
N THR A 301 13.72 5.61 14.35
CA THR A 301 14.29 6.03 15.62
C THR A 301 15.79 5.79 15.54
N ALA A 302 16.56 6.86 15.33
CA ALA A 302 18.01 6.83 15.28
C ALA A 302 18.61 6.07 16.49
N ASP A 303 18.90 4.77 16.35
CA ASP A 303 19.87 4.04 17.19
C ASP A 303 20.24 2.63 16.69
N TYR A 304 20.15 2.35 15.38
CA TYR A 304 21.11 1.41 14.82
C TYR A 304 22.36 2.23 14.55
N GLY A 305 23.49 1.94 15.20
CA GLY A 305 24.78 2.62 14.93
C GLY A 305 25.31 2.52 13.49
N LYS A 306 24.46 2.13 12.52
CA LYS A 306 24.68 2.10 11.09
C LYS A 306 23.93 3.25 10.43
N LYS A 307 24.62 3.97 9.55
CA LYS A 307 24.06 5.02 8.70
C LYS A 307 22.89 4.49 7.88
N THR A 308 21.81 5.28 7.78
CA THR A 308 20.68 5.00 6.88
C THR A 308 21.16 4.96 5.42
N ILE A 309 20.79 3.91 4.70
CA ILE A 309 21.08 3.74 3.29
C ILE A 309 19.83 4.06 2.48
N LYS A 310 19.95 5.06 1.63
CA LYS A 310 18.89 5.57 0.77
C LYS A 310 18.93 4.85 -0.57
N ILE A 311 17.82 4.30 -1.00
CA ILE A 311 17.70 3.52 -2.23
C ILE A 311 16.49 4.03 -3.02
N ILE A 312 16.67 4.29 -4.31
CA ILE A 312 15.56 4.57 -5.23
C ILE A 312 15.36 3.40 -6.20
N GLY A 313 14.13 2.89 -6.26
CA GLY A 313 13.74 1.81 -7.14
C GLY A 313 13.01 2.33 -8.38
N ILE A 314 13.42 1.87 -9.56
CA ILE A 314 12.90 2.31 -10.86
C ILE A 314 12.38 1.11 -11.66
N HIS A 315 11.08 1.10 -11.96
CA HIS A 315 10.44 -0.01 -12.67
C HIS A 315 10.64 0.03 -14.20
N GLY A 316 10.41 -1.12 -14.84
CA GLY A 316 10.49 -1.31 -16.29
C GLY A 316 9.42 -0.56 -17.10
N TRP A 317 9.48 -0.70 -18.43
CA TRP A 317 8.50 -0.11 -19.35
C TRP A 317 7.16 -0.85 -19.28
N LEU A 318 6.05 -0.11 -19.27
CA LEU A 318 4.67 -0.62 -19.13
C LEU A 318 4.36 -1.36 -17.82
N ASP A 319 5.33 -1.45 -16.90
CA ASP A 319 5.15 -1.91 -15.52
C ASP A 319 4.65 -0.76 -14.62
N ASN A 320 4.82 -0.91 -13.31
CA ASN A 320 4.57 0.11 -12.29
C ASN A 320 5.42 -0.25 -11.06
N LEU A 321 5.34 0.58 -10.00
CA LEU A 321 6.16 0.40 -8.80
C LEU A 321 5.95 -0.96 -8.10
N ASN A 322 4.82 -1.65 -8.34
CA ASN A 322 4.59 -2.97 -7.73
C ASN A 322 5.55 -4.04 -8.25
N SER A 323 6.22 -3.83 -9.39
CA SER A 323 7.27 -4.73 -9.90
C SER A 323 8.40 -4.93 -8.89
N LEU A 324 8.82 -3.85 -8.23
CA LEU A 324 9.92 -3.85 -7.28
C LEU A 324 9.47 -4.09 -5.83
N LEU A 325 8.17 -4.10 -5.56
CA LEU A 325 7.63 -4.22 -4.21
C LEU A 325 8.04 -5.51 -3.48
N PRO A 326 8.02 -6.72 -4.12
CA PRO A 326 8.48 -7.93 -3.45
C PRO A 326 9.96 -7.87 -3.04
N LEU A 327 10.81 -7.34 -3.92
CA LEU A 327 12.25 -7.18 -3.66
C LEU A 327 12.50 -6.15 -2.56
N ALA A 328 11.85 -4.99 -2.63
CA ALA A 328 11.99 -3.91 -1.66
C ALA A 328 11.54 -4.35 -0.26
N THR A 329 10.40 -5.07 -0.17
CA THR A 329 9.87 -5.57 1.10
C THR A 329 10.90 -6.48 1.78
N GLN A 330 11.45 -7.42 1.03
CA GLN A 330 12.44 -8.36 1.52
C GLN A 330 13.79 -7.73 1.90
N LEU A 331 14.21 -6.67 1.19
CA LEU A 331 15.39 -5.90 1.56
C LEU A 331 15.18 -5.15 2.88
N ILE A 332 14.02 -4.53 3.08
CA ILE A 332 13.68 -3.82 4.33
C ILE A 332 13.60 -4.76 5.53
N GLU A 333 13.07 -5.97 5.34
CA GLU A 333 13.01 -6.98 6.40
C GLU A 333 14.41 -7.46 6.83
N ARG A 334 15.33 -7.65 5.86
CA ARG A 334 16.70 -8.14 6.14
C ARG A 334 17.68 -7.03 6.54
N HIS A 335 17.47 -5.80 6.06
CA HIS A 335 18.33 -4.65 6.30
C HIS A 335 17.54 -3.48 6.86
N PRO A 336 17.35 -3.45 8.20
CA PRO A 336 16.56 -2.41 8.83
C PRO A 336 17.09 -0.98 8.63
N ASN A 337 18.37 -0.85 8.24
CA ASN A 337 19.00 0.44 7.95
C ASN A 337 18.70 1.00 6.56
N TYR A 338 17.85 0.35 5.75
CA TYR A 338 17.52 0.79 4.40
C TYR A 338 16.23 1.63 4.37
N GLU A 339 16.20 2.66 3.52
CA GLU A 339 15.01 3.38 3.13
C GLU A 339 14.86 3.29 1.61
N ILE A 340 13.83 2.59 1.14
CA ILE A 340 13.60 2.29 -0.28
C ILE A 340 12.42 3.09 -0.81
N TYR A 341 12.66 3.89 -1.83
CA TYR A 341 11.66 4.74 -2.47
C TYR A 341 11.31 4.15 -3.83
N LEU A 342 10.06 3.75 -3.98
CA LEU A 342 9.52 3.28 -5.26
C LEU A 342 8.52 4.32 -5.77
N TYR A 343 8.51 4.60 -7.07
CA TYR A 343 7.56 5.53 -7.66
C TYR A 343 7.06 5.00 -9.00
N ASP A 344 5.84 5.38 -9.37
CA ASP A 344 5.34 5.17 -10.71
C ASP A 344 5.90 6.27 -11.62
N ARG A 345 6.55 5.89 -12.72
CA ARG A 345 7.01 6.84 -13.74
C ARG A 345 5.82 7.52 -14.42
N ALA A 346 6.06 8.68 -15.06
CA ALA A 346 5.01 9.38 -15.80
C ALA A 346 4.30 8.43 -16.78
N GLY A 347 2.98 8.56 -16.88
CA GLY A 347 2.16 7.69 -17.73
C GLY A 347 2.00 6.25 -17.23
N HIS A 348 2.63 5.84 -16.14
CA HIS A 348 2.54 4.49 -15.59
C HIS A 348 1.83 4.48 -14.24
N GLY A 349 1.34 3.30 -13.83
CA GLY A 349 0.75 3.09 -12.52
C GLY A 349 -0.33 4.11 -12.20
N PHE A 350 -0.22 4.83 -11.08
CA PHE A 350 -1.16 5.91 -10.73
C PHE A 350 -0.58 7.32 -10.91
N SER A 351 0.57 7.46 -11.57
CA SER A 351 1.14 8.76 -11.91
C SER A 351 0.39 9.41 -13.07
N SER A 352 0.44 10.74 -13.12
CA SER A 352 -0.20 11.51 -14.20
C SER A 352 0.40 11.16 -15.56
N HIS A 353 -0.44 11.25 -16.59
CA HIS A 353 -0.02 11.21 -17.99
C HIS A 353 0.64 12.54 -18.34
N ILE A 354 1.69 12.52 -19.17
CA ILE A 354 2.28 13.76 -19.67
C ILE A 354 1.26 14.48 -20.58
N PRO A 355 1.35 15.82 -20.72
CA PRO A 355 0.41 16.55 -21.56
C PRO A 355 0.45 16.07 -23.02
N LYS A 356 -0.71 16.10 -23.69
CA LYS A 356 -0.81 15.71 -25.10
C LYS A 356 0.16 16.53 -25.96
N GLY A 357 0.89 15.84 -26.84
CA GLY A 357 1.89 16.45 -27.72
C GLY A 357 3.33 16.37 -27.20
N PHE A 358 3.53 15.90 -25.96
CA PHE A 358 4.85 15.59 -25.42
C PHE A 358 5.18 14.10 -25.62
N GLU A 359 6.48 13.79 -25.65
CA GLU A 359 6.98 12.42 -25.77
C GLU A 359 7.54 11.90 -24.44
N TYR A 360 7.42 10.60 -24.21
CA TYR A 360 8.01 9.91 -23.06
C TYR A 360 9.52 9.68 -23.23
N SER A 361 10.31 10.71 -23.55
CA SER A 361 11.73 10.57 -23.89
C SER A 361 12.61 10.15 -22.70
N GLY A 362 13.80 9.63 -22.99
CA GLY A 362 14.81 9.36 -21.96
C GLY A 362 15.19 10.60 -21.15
N THR A 363 15.29 11.75 -21.81
CA THR A 363 15.55 13.03 -21.17
C THR A 363 14.43 13.41 -20.20
N HIS A 364 13.17 13.26 -20.60
CA HIS A 364 12.01 13.54 -19.74
C HIS A 364 12.00 12.61 -18.52
N ASN A 365 12.26 11.31 -18.72
CA ASN A 365 12.33 10.34 -17.63
C ASN A 365 13.48 10.65 -16.64
N THR A 366 14.64 11.09 -17.13
CA THR A 366 15.77 11.53 -16.30
C THR A 366 15.43 12.82 -15.53
N GLN A 367 14.71 13.76 -16.15
CA GLN A 367 14.20 14.96 -15.48
C GLN A 367 13.20 14.62 -14.38
N ASP A 368 12.24 13.73 -14.63
CA ASP A 368 11.29 13.26 -13.63
C ASP A 368 12.01 12.60 -12.44
N LEU A 369 12.99 11.72 -12.70
CA LEU A 369 13.82 11.14 -11.65
C LEU A 369 14.59 12.22 -10.87
N ARG A 370 15.14 13.24 -11.55
CA ARG A 370 15.78 14.37 -10.90
C ARG A 370 14.81 15.15 -10.00
N THR A 371 13.58 15.36 -10.46
CA THR A 371 12.52 16.01 -9.67
C THR A 371 12.21 15.20 -8.41
N VAL A 372 12.08 13.87 -8.51
CA VAL A 372 11.89 13.00 -7.34
C VAL A 372 13.05 13.16 -6.35
N ILE A 373 14.30 13.06 -6.80
CA ILE A 373 15.49 13.21 -5.95
C ILE A 373 15.53 14.58 -5.25
N LEU A 374 15.19 15.67 -5.96
CA LEU A 374 15.13 17.01 -5.39
C LEU A 374 13.99 17.16 -4.37
N SER A 375 12.80 16.63 -4.66
CA SER A 375 11.66 16.66 -3.73
C SER A 375 11.93 15.87 -2.45
N LEU A 376 12.76 14.82 -2.51
CA LEU A 376 13.21 14.07 -1.35
C LEU A 376 14.36 14.77 -0.60
N GLY A 377 14.94 15.85 -1.15
CA GLY A 377 16.11 16.53 -0.58
C GLY A 377 17.42 15.75 -0.72
N TRP A 378 17.47 14.74 -1.60
CA TRP A 378 18.58 13.80 -1.73
C TRP A 378 19.73 14.31 -2.60
N ASN A 379 19.58 15.46 -3.25
CA ASN A 379 20.61 16.08 -4.09
C ASN A 379 21.85 16.57 -3.33
N LYS A 380 21.86 16.45 -2.00
CA LYS A 380 23.01 16.73 -1.13
C LYS A 380 23.51 15.46 -0.42
N GLU A 381 22.94 14.32 -0.78
CA GLU A 381 23.21 13.04 -0.15
C GLU A 381 23.64 12.03 -1.19
N LYS A 382 24.18 10.92 -0.70
CA LYS A 382 24.61 9.80 -1.53
C LYS A 382 23.59 8.67 -1.38
N PHE A 383 23.16 8.09 -2.49
CA PHE A 383 22.14 7.04 -2.50
C PHE A 383 22.47 5.93 -3.50
N ALA A 384 21.73 4.82 -3.44
CA ALA A 384 21.82 3.71 -4.39
C ALA A 384 20.58 3.64 -5.30
N ILE A 385 20.73 3.04 -6.47
CA ILE A 385 19.66 2.80 -7.44
C ILE A 385 19.44 1.29 -7.58
N ILE A 386 18.18 0.87 -7.65
CA ILE A 386 17.80 -0.46 -8.13
C ILE A 386 16.84 -0.27 -9.30
N GLY A 387 17.27 -0.59 -10.51
CA GLY A 387 16.47 -0.49 -11.72
C GLY A 387 16.16 -1.85 -12.31
N HIS A 388 14.95 -2.03 -12.84
CA HIS A 388 14.62 -3.18 -13.69
C HIS A 388 14.35 -2.74 -15.13
N SER A 389 14.89 -3.48 -16.10
CA SER A 389 14.62 -3.28 -17.53
C SER A 389 14.90 -1.83 -17.94
N TYR A 390 13.93 -1.12 -18.51
CA TYR A 390 14.08 0.32 -18.78
C TYR A 390 14.55 1.13 -17.56
N GLY A 391 14.08 0.79 -16.36
CA GLY A 391 14.51 1.42 -15.12
C GLY A 391 15.99 1.17 -14.78
N ALA A 392 16.54 0.02 -15.18
CA ALA A 392 17.97 -0.28 -15.08
C ALA A 392 18.79 0.60 -16.02
N SER A 393 18.35 0.73 -17.28
CA SER A 393 18.98 1.65 -18.23
C SER A 393 18.91 3.10 -17.75
N LEU A 394 17.76 3.53 -17.21
CA LEU A 394 17.58 4.87 -16.66
C LEU A 394 18.47 5.14 -15.45
N GLY A 395 18.67 4.14 -14.59
CA GLY A 395 19.61 4.19 -13.46
C GLY A 395 21.02 4.54 -13.92
N ILE A 396 21.55 3.78 -14.89
CA ILE A 396 22.90 3.98 -15.42
C ILE A 396 23.03 5.36 -16.08
N VAL A 397 21.98 5.80 -16.80
CA VAL A 397 21.94 7.16 -17.38
C VAL A 397 21.99 8.24 -16.29
N TYR A 398 21.24 8.06 -15.20
CA TYR A 398 21.24 9.00 -14.09
C TYR A 398 22.58 9.02 -13.36
N ALA A 399 23.13 7.84 -13.04
CA ALA A 399 24.40 7.69 -12.33
C ALA A 399 25.59 8.28 -13.10
N SER A 400 25.56 8.29 -14.44
CA SER A 400 26.58 8.95 -15.27
C SER A 400 26.34 10.47 -15.39
N THR A 401 25.08 10.89 -15.38
CA THR A 401 24.70 12.30 -15.40
C THR A 401 25.01 13.00 -14.07
N TYR A 402 24.78 12.33 -12.93
CA TYR A 402 25.02 12.84 -11.56
C TYR A 402 25.95 11.89 -10.76
N PRO A 403 27.21 11.73 -11.17
CA PRO A 403 28.12 10.72 -10.63
C PRO A 403 28.53 10.98 -9.18
N ASP A 404 28.31 12.20 -8.69
CA ASP A 404 28.56 12.57 -7.31
C ASP A 404 27.37 12.31 -6.38
N GLU A 405 26.28 11.71 -6.85
CA GLU A 405 25.10 11.41 -6.01
C GLU A 405 24.87 9.90 -5.84
N VAL A 406 25.21 9.10 -6.85
CA VAL A 406 24.98 7.65 -6.85
C VAL A 406 26.22 6.88 -6.37
N ILE A 407 26.06 6.06 -5.34
CA ILE A 407 27.13 5.17 -4.80
C ILE A 407 27.17 3.85 -5.57
N CYS A 408 25.98 3.33 -5.86
CA CYS A 408 25.78 1.98 -6.37
C CYS A 408 24.53 1.94 -7.26
N ASP A 409 24.61 1.21 -8.36
CA ASP A 409 23.53 0.97 -9.30
C ASP A 409 23.35 -0.54 -9.53
N VAL A 410 22.18 -1.07 -9.19
CA VAL A 410 21.78 -2.44 -9.48
C VAL A 410 20.89 -2.43 -10.72
N ALA A 411 21.43 -2.96 -11.80
CA ALA A 411 20.78 -3.06 -13.10
C ALA A 411 20.23 -4.49 -13.31
N ILE A 412 18.91 -4.66 -13.20
CA ILE A 412 18.24 -5.96 -13.37
C ILE A 412 17.75 -6.11 -14.81
N ASP A 413 18.39 -7.02 -15.52
CA ASP A 413 18.05 -7.54 -16.84
C ASP A 413 17.92 -6.50 -17.98
N ALA A 414 18.63 -5.36 -17.85
CA ALA A 414 18.93 -4.46 -18.95
C ALA A 414 20.08 -3.51 -18.61
N VAL A 415 20.71 -2.96 -19.64
CA VAL A 415 21.60 -1.79 -19.57
C VAL A 415 21.25 -0.84 -20.73
N PRO A 416 21.75 0.40 -20.79
CA PRO A 416 21.53 1.27 -21.94
C PRO A 416 22.00 0.61 -23.24
N ARG A 417 21.19 0.68 -24.29
CA ARG A 417 21.54 0.11 -25.60
C ARG A 417 22.44 1.09 -26.36
N SER A 418 23.65 0.67 -26.74
CA SER A 418 24.64 1.48 -27.47
C SER A 418 24.75 1.15 -28.96
N GLU A 419 23.73 0.51 -29.56
CA GLU A 419 23.81 -0.11 -30.89
C GLU A 419 23.64 0.86 -32.07
N CYS A 420 23.36 2.15 -31.83
CA CYS A 420 23.19 3.11 -32.92
C CYS A 420 24.53 3.64 -33.41
N SER A 421 24.82 3.48 -34.70
CA SER A 421 25.92 4.19 -35.33
C SER A 421 25.54 5.65 -35.59
N SER A 422 26.52 6.55 -35.65
CA SER A 422 26.29 7.98 -35.95
C SER A 422 25.59 8.18 -37.29
N GLU A 423 25.83 7.29 -38.25
CA GLU A 423 25.40 7.41 -39.64
C GLU A 423 23.88 7.25 -39.80
N ASN A 424 23.25 6.39 -38.98
CA ASN A 424 21.83 6.08 -39.07
C ASN A 424 20.98 6.82 -38.03
N TYR A 425 21.59 7.60 -37.14
CA TYR A 425 20.91 8.25 -36.01
C TYR A 425 19.74 9.13 -36.47
N SER A 426 19.98 10.05 -37.40
CA SER A 426 18.95 10.98 -37.88
C SER A 426 17.78 10.29 -38.58
N GLN A 427 18.03 9.17 -39.28
CA GLN A 427 16.99 8.39 -39.94
C GLN A 427 16.10 7.65 -38.92
N ILE A 428 16.72 7.05 -37.91
CA ILE A 428 15.99 6.41 -36.81
C ILE A 428 15.17 7.48 -36.05
N TYR A 429 15.74 8.67 -35.82
CA TYR A 429 15.06 9.76 -35.16
C TYR A 429 13.81 10.23 -35.94
N ALA A 430 13.96 10.46 -37.25
CA ALA A 430 12.83 10.82 -38.12
C ALA A 430 11.73 9.75 -38.12
N SER A 431 12.09 8.47 -38.26
CA SER A 431 11.13 7.36 -38.23
C SER A 431 10.32 7.31 -36.93
N ARG A 432 10.93 7.66 -35.80
CA ARG A 432 10.27 7.63 -34.48
C ARG A 432 9.31 8.80 -34.28
N ILE A 433 9.65 9.96 -34.83
CA ILE A 433 8.73 11.10 -34.91
C ILE A 433 7.52 10.70 -35.76
N ASP A 434 7.75 10.14 -36.94
CA ASP A 434 6.67 9.74 -37.84
C ASP A 434 5.77 8.66 -37.21
N ASP A 435 6.35 7.65 -36.55
CA ASP A 435 5.62 6.64 -35.78
C ASP A 435 4.73 7.29 -34.70
N SER A 436 5.28 8.28 -33.98
CA SER A 436 4.57 9.02 -32.93
C SER A 436 3.40 9.83 -33.49
N LEU A 437 3.61 10.59 -34.56
CA LEU A 437 2.57 11.36 -35.23
C LEU A 437 1.48 10.44 -35.83
N ALA A 438 1.88 9.33 -36.44
CA ALA A 438 0.97 8.33 -36.98
C ALA A 438 0.14 7.64 -35.89
N PHE A 439 0.69 7.43 -34.69
CA PHE A 439 -0.06 6.91 -33.55
C PHE A 439 -1.10 7.92 -33.04
N HIS A 440 -0.70 9.18 -32.84
CA HIS A 440 -1.57 10.23 -32.28
C HIS A 440 -2.64 10.77 -33.24
N SER A 441 -2.48 10.54 -34.55
CA SER A 441 -3.50 10.88 -35.56
C SER A 441 -4.68 9.91 -35.58
N LYS A 442 -4.54 8.72 -34.98
CA LYS A 442 -5.62 7.73 -34.89
C LYS A 442 -6.55 8.07 -33.71
N PRO A 443 -7.86 7.83 -33.84
CA PRO A 443 -8.76 7.95 -32.69
C PRO A 443 -8.32 7.00 -31.57
N ALA A 444 -8.48 7.44 -30.33
CA ALA A 444 -8.16 6.63 -29.16
C ALA A 444 -8.89 5.29 -29.27
N ARG A 445 -8.14 4.17 -29.13
CA ARG A 445 -8.73 2.84 -29.22
C ARG A 445 -9.63 2.63 -28.01
N THR A 446 -10.94 2.50 -28.22
CA THR A 446 -11.92 2.14 -27.20
C THR A 446 -11.85 0.64 -26.90
N PHE A 447 -10.74 0.17 -26.32
CA PHE A 447 -10.63 -1.20 -25.79
C PHE A 447 -11.35 -1.36 -24.43
N GLU A 448 -12.01 -0.31 -23.94
CA GLU A 448 -12.37 -0.17 -22.52
C GLU A 448 -13.86 -0.33 -22.22
N ALA A 449 -14.69 -0.72 -23.19
CA ALA A 449 -16.12 -0.91 -22.92
C ALA A 449 -16.37 -2.09 -21.95
N ASP A 450 -15.56 -3.15 -22.04
CA ASP A 450 -15.77 -4.44 -21.34
C ASP A 450 -14.52 -4.96 -20.59
N LEU A 451 -13.58 -4.08 -20.22
CA LEU A 451 -12.37 -4.54 -19.53
C LEU A 451 -12.74 -5.10 -18.14
N THR A 452 -12.42 -6.38 -17.91
CA THR A 452 -12.48 -7.01 -16.58
C THR A 452 -11.07 -7.12 -16.00
N PHE A 453 -10.97 -7.35 -14.68
CA PHE A 453 -9.68 -7.59 -14.04
C PHE A 453 -9.01 -8.85 -14.62
N ASP A 454 -9.78 -9.92 -14.83
CA ASP A 454 -9.28 -11.16 -15.42
C ASP A 454 -8.76 -10.95 -16.84
N LYS A 455 -9.45 -10.14 -17.65
CA LYS A 455 -8.97 -9.81 -18.99
C LYS A 455 -7.69 -8.96 -18.94
N ALA A 456 -7.62 -8.00 -18.03
CA ALA A 456 -6.42 -7.21 -17.82
C ALA A 456 -5.24 -8.07 -17.34
N LEU A 457 -5.50 -9.06 -16.48
CA LEU A 457 -4.52 -10.02 -15.99
C LEU A 457 -4.02 -10.93 -17.12
N GLU A 458 -4.92 -11.47 -17.93
CA GLU A 458 -4.57 -12.26 -19.13
C GLU A 458 -3.64 -11.46 -20.06
N LEU A 459 -4.01 -10.21 -20.37
CA LEU A 459 -3.18 -9.30 -21.18
C LEU A 459 -1.82 -9.00 -20.53
N THR A 460 -1.78 -8.88 -19.19
CA THR A 460 -0.54 -8.66 -18.43
C THR A 460 0.39 -9.87 -18.56
N LYS A 461 -0.14 -11.10 -18.48
CA LYS A 461 0.61 -12.35 -18.66
C LYS A 461 1.12 -12.52 -20.09
N ILE A 462 0.27 -12.26 -21.10
CA ILE A 462 0.64 -12.41 -22.51
C ILE A 462 1.79 -11.47 -22.90
N THR A 463 1.84 -10.27 -22.30
CA THR A 463 2.84 -9.25 -22.65
C THR A 463 4.17 -9.41 -21.92
N ARG A 464 4.28 -10.31 -20.93
CA ARG A 464 5.45 -10.49 -20.06
C ARG A 464 5.85 -11.96 -20.01
N THR A 465 6.91 -12.30 -20.73
CA THR A 465 7.33 -13.69 -20.88
C THR A 465 7.78 -14.29 -19.54
N GLY A 466 7.16 -15.39 -19.13
CA GLY A 466 7.57 -16.18 -17.95
C GLY A 466 7.23 -15.56 -16.59
N ILE A 467 6.39 -14.52 -16.54
CA ILE A 467 5.90 -13.98 -15.27
C ILE A 467 5.00 -14.99 -14.54
N SER A 468 5.09 -15.09 -13.21
CA SER A 468 4.18 -15.93 -12.42
C SER A 468 2.78 -15.30 -12.32
N ASP A 469 1.80 -16.10 -11.95
CA ASP A 469 0.42 -15.64 -11.75
C ASP A 469 0.31 -14.58 -10.65
N GLU A 470 1.04 -14.77 -9.55
CA GLU A 470 1.11 -13.84 -8.43
C GLU A 470 1.76 -12.53 -8.84
N ALA A 471 2.89 -12.60 -9.56
CA ALA A 471 3.59 -11.42 -10.05
C ALA A 471 2.76 -10.65 -11.07
N ALA A 472 2.11 -11.34 -12.00
CA ALA A 472 1.21 -10.73 -12.98
C ALA A 472 0.02 -10.04 -12.28
N ARG A 473 -0.63 -10.71 -11.33
CA ARG A 473 -1.73 -10.12 -10.54
C ARG A 473 -1.29 -8.86 -9.83
N LEU A 474 -0.13 -8.91 -9.18
CA LEU A 474 0.44 -7.79 -8.44
C LEU A 474 0.70 -6.57 -9.35
N LEU A 475 1.20 -6.78 -10.58
CA LEU A 475 1.30 -5.71 -11.57
C LEU A 475 -0.06 -5.21 -12.01
N THR A 476 -0.98 -6.12 -12.38
CA THR A 476 -2.29 -5.78 -12.93
C THR A 476 -3.09 -4.88 -11.98
N GLU A 477 -3.03 -5.12 -10.67
CA GLU A 477 -3.72 -4.30 -9.66
C GLU A 477 -3.38 -2.82 -9.69
N ARG A 478 -2.21 -2.47 -10.22
CA ARG A 478 -1.76 -1.09 -10.39
C ARG A 478 -1.69 -0.66 -11.86
N LEU A 479 -2.02 -1.57 -12.79
CA LEU A 479 -2.25 -1.27 -14.20
C LEU A 479 -3.70 -0.92 -14.51
N VAL A 480 -4.62 -1.12 -13.56
CA VAL A 480 -6.04 -0.83 -13.76
C VAL A 480 -6.61 0.07 -12.67
N ARG A 481 -7.60 0.88 -13.04
CA ARG A 481 -8.40 1.68 -12.12
C ARG A 481 -9.84 1.69 -12.56
N ARG A 482 -10.76 1.89 -11.61
CA ARG A 482 -12.17 2.10 -11.94
C ARG A 482 -12.47 3.59 -12.11
N ASP A 483 -13.30 3.93 -13.08
CA ASP A 483 -13.85 5.27 -13.25
C ASP A 483 -15.04 5.51 -12.29
N THR A 484 -15.65 6.70 -12.38
CA THR A 484 -16.82 7.07 -11.59
C THR A 484 -18.07 6.23 -11.90
N ASN A 485 -18.12 5.58 -13.06
CA ASN A 485 -19.18 4.65 -13.47
C ASN A 485 -18.84 3.19 -13.13
N ASN A 486 -17.79 2.97 -12.32
CA ASN A 486 -17.29 1.66 -11.92
C ASN A 486 -16.77 0.78 -13.09
N LYS A 487 -16.54 1.35 -14.28
CA LYS A 487 -15.89 0.69 -15.42
C LYS A 487 -14.39 0.61 -15.18
N LEU A 488 -13.75 -0.47 -15.61
CA LEU A 488 -12.33 -0.67 -15.42
C LEU A 488 -11.56 -0.14 -16.64
N HIS A 489 -10.46 0.56 -16.39
CA HIS A 489 -9.61 1.16 -17.42
C HIS A 489 -8.16 0.83 -17.13
N PHE A 490 -7.35 0.75 -18.18
CA PHE A 490 -5.91 0.72 -17.96
C PHE A 490 -5.46 2.09 -17.44
N THR A 491 -4.56 2.10 -16.47
CA THR A 491 -4.04 3.35 -15.91
C THR A 491 -2.92 3.94 -16.74
N ARG A 492 -2.23 3.10 -17.52
CA ARG A 492 -1.12 3.53 -18.38
C ARG A 492 -1.62 4.47 -19.47
N ASP A 493 -0.76 5.41 -19.85
CA ASP A 493 -0.95 6.20 -21.07
C ASP A 493 -0.74 5.31 -22.30
N GLU A 494 -1.61 5.45 -23.29
CA GLU A 494 -1.51 4.74 -24.56
C GLU A 494 -0.29 5.20 -25.39
N ALA A 495 0.13 6.46 -25.23
CA ALA A 495 1.32 7.00 -25.89
C ALA A 495 2.62 6.28 -25.46
N LEU A 496 2.62 5.58 -24.32
CA LEU A 496 3.76 4.75 -23.91
C LEU A 496 4.02 3.58 -24.85
N LYS A 497 3.07 3.18 -25.71
CA LYS A 497 3.28 2.12 -26.71
C LYS A 497 4.25 2.56 -27.81
N ILE A 498 4.48 3.86 -27.96
CA ILE A 498 5.54 4.39 -28.80
C ILE A 498 6.83 4.20 -28.01
N LEU A 499 7.72 3.35 -28.52
CA LEU A 499 8.98 3.06 -27.85
C LEU A 499 9.77 4.39 -27.70
N PRO A 500 10.11 4.80 -26.48
CA PRO A 500 10.85 6.03 -26.29
C PRO A 500 12.25 5.89 -26.89
N LEU A 501 12.63 6.88 -27.68
CA LEU A 501 13.90 6.89 -28.36
C LEU A 501 15.02 7.15 -27.36
N ILE A 502 15.90 6.16 -27.14
CA ILE A 502 17.22 6.40 -26.53
C ILE A 502 18.28 5.54 -27.23
N PRO A 503 18.70 5.89 -28.47
CA PRO A 503 19.92 5.37 -29.04
C PRO A 503 21.05 6.22 -28.48
N PHE A 504 21.86 5.67 -27.59
CA PHE A 504 23.20 6.21 -27.44
C PHE A 504 24.04 5.69 -28.60
N THR A 505 24.85 6.55 -29.21
CA THR A 505 25.98 6.03 -29.97
C THR A 505 26.97 5.37 -29.02
N ASN A 506 27.83 4.49 -29.52
CA ASN A 506 28.86 3.87 -28.66
C ASN A 506 29.71 4.93 -27.96
N ASN A 507 30.14 5.97 -28.68
CA ASN A 507 30.94 7.06 -28.09
C ASN A 507 30.16 7.84 -27.00
N MET A 508 28.85 8.02 -27.14
CA MET A 508 28.04 8.63 -26.07
C MET A 508 27.98 7.73 -24.84
N PHE A 509 27.82 6.42 -25.04
CA PHE A 509 27.78 5.47 -23.94
C PHE A 509 29.14 5.36 -23.23
N GLU A 510 30.24 5.30 -23.98
CA GLU A 510 31.61 5.35 -23.45
C GLU A 510 31.83 6.62 -22.60
N ASN A 511 31.45 7.79 -23.12
CA ASN A 511 31.57 9.04 -22.36
C ASN A 511 30.74 9.05 -21.07
N MET A 512 29.58 8.40 -21.05
CA MET A 512 28.78 8.23 -19.84
C MET A 512 29.50 7.36 -18.81
N LEU A 513 30.11 6.25 -19.26
CA LEU A 513 30.85 5.33 -18.39
C LEU A 513 32.12 5.96 -17.82
N GLU A 514 32.86 6.75 -18.61
CA GLU A 514 34.04 7.51 -18.14
C GLU A 514 33.72 8.45 -16.98
N ARG A 515 32.52 9.06 -16.97
CA ARG A 515 32.06 9.92 -15.87
C ARG A 515 31.58 9.15 -14.64
N MET A 516 31.22 7.88 -14.80
CA MET A 516 30.51 7.13 -13.77
C MET A 516 31.44 6.78 -12.61
N LYS A 517 31.02 7.14 -11.40
CA LYS A 517 31.71 6.79 -10.14
C LYS A 517 31.04 5.65 -9.38
N ALA A 518 29.77 5.38 -9.68
CA ALA A 518 29.00 4.34 -9.02
C ALA A 518 29.55 2.94 -9.35
N SER A 519 29.52 2.06 -8.35
CA SER A 519 29.61 0.61 -8.61
C SER A 519 28.37 0.14 -9.37
N ILE A 520 28.53 -0.87 -10.23
CA ILE A 520 27.41 -1.42 -11.01
C ILE A 520 27.34 -2.92 -10.76
N LEU A 521 26.16 -3.40 -10.39
CA LEU A 521 25.82 -4.81 -10.42
C LEU A 521 24.80 -5.07 -11.52
N PHE A 522 25.19 -5.81 -12.54
CA PHE A 522 24.26 -6.33 -13.53
C PHE A 522 23.77 -7.74 -13.14
N ILE A 523 22.45 -7.90 -13.06
CA ILE A 523 21.81 -9.21 -12.82
C ILE A 523 21.00 -9.56 -14.07
N GLY A 524 21.48 -10.51 -14.87
CA GLY A 524 20.84 -10.93 -16.11
C GLY A 524 20.03 -12.22 -15.98
N ALA A 525 18.92 -12.29 -16.71
CA ALA A 525 18.14 -13.50 -16.93
C ALA A 525 18.82 -14.40 -17.97
N THR A 526 18.78 -15.72 -17.81
CA THR A 526 19.18 -16.67 -18.88
C THR A 526 18.11 -16.80 -19.97
N LYS A 527 16.86 -16.44 -19.68
CA LYS A 527 15.71 -16.48 -20.61
C LYS A 527 15.10 -15.07 -20.75
N PRO A 528 15.88 -14.06 -21.19
CA PRO A 528 15.38 -12.68 -21.27
C PRO A 528 14.35 -12.53 -22.39
N GLN A 529 13.36 -11.66 -22.19
CA GLN A 529 12.41 -11.30 -23.24
C GLN A 529 13.08 -10.43 -24.31
N TRP A 530 14.04 -9.59 -23.90
CA TRP A 530 14.86 -8.78 -24.78
C TRP A 530 16.33 -8.96 -24.41
N PRO A 531 17.15 -9.55 -25.30
CA PRO A 531 18.57 -9.68 -25.03
C PRO A 531 19.20 -8.32 -24.77
N THR A 532 20.04 -8.27 -23.74
CA THR A 532 20.89 -7.11 -23.45
C THR A 532 22.03 -7.09 -24.46
N PRO A 533 22.35 -5.94 -25.09
CA PRO A 533 23.44 -5.85 -26.07
C PRO A 533 24.78 -6.27 -25.45
N GLN A 534 25.42 -7.28 -26.04
CA GLN A 534 26.70 -7.79 -25.54
C GLN A 534 27.77 -6.70 -25.51
N LYS A 535 27.82 -5.86 -26.55
CA LYS A 535 28.74 -4.72 -26.62
C LYS A 535 28.60 -3.76 -25.43
N SER A 536 27.39 -3.51 -24.97
CA SER A 536 27.17 -2.62 -23.82
C SER A 536 27.67 -3.25 -22.52
N ILE A 537 27.52 -4.57 -22.37
CA ILE A 537 28.11 -5.33 -21.25
C ILE A 537 29.64 -5.33 -21.31
N ASP A 538 30.22 -5.49 -22.50
CA ASP A 538 31.68 -5.49 -22.67
C ASP A 538 32.26 -4.12 -22.30
N LEU A 539 31.65 -3.02 -22.76
CA LEU A 539 32.04 -1.66 -22.37
C LEU A 539 31.96 -1.42 -20.86
N LEU A 540 30.93 -1.94 -20.19
CA LEU A 540 30.80 -1.87 -18.73
C LEU A 540 31.92 -2.61 -18.02
N LYS A 541 32.29 -3.82 -18.49
CA LYS A 541 33.41 -4.60 -17.94
C LYS A 541 34.76 -3.91 -18.15
N GLU A 542 34.94 -3.26 -19.29
CA GLU A 542 36.18 -2.60 -19.67
C GLU A 542 36.39 -1.28 -18.91
N GLN A 543 35.33 -0.47 -18.75
CA GLN A 543 35.47 0.92 -18.29
C GLN A 543 35.05 1.16 -16.84
N ASN A 544 34.20 0.30 -16.25
CA ASN A 544 33.85 0.43 -14.83
C ASN A 544 34.63 -0.60 -13.98
N PRO A 545 35.64 -0.18 -13.21
CA PRO A 545 36.47 -1.10 -12.42
C PRO A 545 35.71 -1.80 -11.29
N ASN A 546 34.49 -1.34 -10.97
CA ASN A 546 33.60 -1.87 -9.94
C ASN A 546 32.35 -2.53 -10.55
N PHE A 547 32.43 -2.99 -11.81
CA PHE A 547 31.38 -3.74 -12.46
C PHE A 547 31.36 -5.20 -11.99
N GLU A 548 30.19 -5.67 -11.58
CA GLU A 548 29.92 -7.06 -11.22
C GLU A 548 28.76 -7.59 -12.08
N MET A 549 28.84 -8.85 -12.48
CA MET A 549 27.82 -9.49 -13.31
C MET A 549 27.42 -10.85 -12.72
N VAL A 550 26.12 -11.09 -12.62
CA VAL A 550 25.53 -12.36 -12.18
C VAL A 550 24.43 -12.75 -13.17
N LEU A 551 24.40 -14.01 -13.57
CA LEU A 551 23.33 -14.58 -14.38
C LEU A 551 22.50 -15.54 -13.54
N ILE A 552 21.18 -15.40 -13.60
CA ILE A 552 20.22 -16.21 -12.85
C ILE A 552 19.33 -16.94 -13.85
N ASP A 553 19.11 -18.25 -13.62
CA ASP A 553 18.20 -19.01 -14.47
C ASP A 553 16.77 -18.56 -14.23
N GLY A 554 16.18 -17.87 -15.21
CA GLY A 554 14.89 -17.25 -15.00
C GLY A 554 14.44 -16.34 -16.14
N PRO A 555 13.20 -15.84 -16.06
CA PRO A 555 12.61 -14.94 -17.04
C PRO A 555 13.03 -13.47 -16.81
N HIS A 556 12.60 -12.58 -17.71
CA HIS A 556 12.89 -11.14 -17.62
C HIS A 556 12.49 -10.48 -16.28
N HIS A 557 11.38 -10.92 -15.68
CA HIS A 557 10.89 -10.43 -14.39
C HIS A 557 11.42 -11.27 -13.21
N LEU A 558 12.67 -11.77 -13.26
CA LEU A 558 13.26 -12.61 -12.21
C LEU A 558 13.26 -11.98 -10.81
N HIS A 559 13.27 -10.65 -10.71
CA HIS A 559 13.16 -9.95 -9.42
C HIS A 559 11.79 -10.12 -8.76
N MET A 560 10.76 -10.48 -9.52
CA MET A 560 9.43 -10.84 -9.02
C MET A 560 9.24 -12.34 -8.82
N THR A 561 9.85 -13.17 -9.67
CA THR A 561 9.62 -14.64 -9.69
C THR A 561 10.68 -15.44 -8.96
N HIS A 562 11.91 -14.94 -8.90
CA HIS A 562 13.09 -15.55 -8.27
C HIS A 562 13.73 -14.56 -7.27
N THR A 563 12.91 -13.82 -6.52
CA THR A 563 13.34 -12.70 -5.68
C THR A 563 14.50 -13.07 -4.73
N ASN A 564 14.46 -14.27 -4.12
CA ASN A 564 15.52 -14.75 -3.23
C ASN A 564 16.89 -14.88 -3.93
N GLU A 565 16.90 -15.36 -5.18
CA GLU A 565 18.14 -15.52 -5.96
C GLU A 565 18.70 -14.16 -6.38
N VAL A 566 17.83 -13.18 -6.65
CA VAL A 566 18.20 -11.79 -6.97
C VAL A 566 18.72 -11.04 -5.74
N LEU A 567 18.19 -11.31 -4.56
CA LEU A 567 18.57 -10.64 -3.31
C LEU A 567 20.03 -10.90 -2.93
N VAL A 568 20.48 -12.16 -3.00
CA VAL A 568 21.83 -12.56 -2.57
C VAL A 568 22.95 -11.72 -3.23
N PRO A 569 23.00 -11.56 -4.56
CA PRO A 569 24.03 -10.74 -5.19
C PRO A 569 23.87 -9.25 -4.87
N ILE A 570 22.65 -8.73 -4.72
CA ILE A 570 22.40 -7.34 -4.29
C ILE A 570 23.00 -7.09 -2.91
N GLU A 571 22.71 -7.96 -1.94
CA GLU A 571 23.22 -7.83 -0.57
C GLU A 571 24.74 -7.91 -0.53
N LYS A 572 25.34 -8.83 -1.29
CA LYS A 572 26.80 -8.94 -1.40
C LYS A 572 27.42 -7.66 -1.93
N HIS A 573 26.83 -7.09 -2.98
CA HIS A 573 27.32 -5.88 -3.64
C HIS A 573 27.14 -4.64 -2.75
N PHE A 574 25.96 -4.48 -2.14
CA PHE A 574 25.70 -3.40 -1.18
C PHE A 574 26.60 -3.48 0.05
N ASN A 575 26.86 -4.67 0.59
CA ASN A 575 27.81 -4.86 1.69
C ASN A 575 29.25 -4.49 1.33
N LYS A 576 29.60 -4.48 0.04
CA LYS A 576 30.92 -4.09 -0.45
C LYS A 576 31.03 -2.58 -0.64
N TYR A 577 29.98 -1.92 -1.13
CA TYR A 577 30.05 -0.53 -1.61
C TYR A 577 29.25 0.50 -0.80
N LEU A 578 28.28 0.10 0.03
CA LEU A 578 27.42 1.02 0.80
C LEU A 578 27.82 1.17 2.28
N LYS A 579 29.02 0.71 2.66
CA LYS A 579 29.54 0.80 4.04
C LYS A 579 30.00 2.19 4.44
#